data_AF-L0PD29-F1
#
_entry.id   AF-L0PD29-F1
#
_cell.length_a   1.000
_cell.length_b   1.000
_cell.length_c   1.000
_cell.angle_alpha   90.00
_cell.angle_beta   90.00
_cell.angle_gamma   90.00
#
_symmetry.space_group_name_H-M   'P 1'
#
loop_
_entity.id
_entity.type
_entity.pdbx_description
1 polymer ?
#
loop_
_entity_poly.entity_id
_entity_poly.type
_entity_poly.pdbx_seq_one_letter_code
_entity_poly.pdbx_strand_id
1 'polypeptide(L)'
;MNETEFSRNFKSGNFYHQLLENFEKDTNIIILYCTLFILCLIFQDKKYAYALISDDITFEIIFLGLSYDKDIIELYKSENHKTCKYIHDSLIDLVETVKSSNLHIDYNIESSCYFFSINAIKSITFLSTWKTSNHLEKMASFDCISVFYDIIDKICKKNINEQIYIIEIIINSIEHYSLVMNSDIHIKKISIIITLLISDLFNNSEKKYKSRIFQSSLRLLINLTNNNPSICDEVAHSKFIQILIDTIISRKDFSDPNQSSDNTLLTLGLLINIIEKGSKINHILKQYDTKNTLLGLVTVDQLINTFNEWKDYSYNTENNVATGYLAILLTHLSLKNSNSEDNFLSKYIRKKLPNNSYNIIIKFLQEFAQFNMKIEEAAGTFGIKPSGVADEIQRISEILYDLESKLIMRE
;
A
#
# COMPACT_ATOMS: atom_id res chain seq x y z
N MET A 1 -28.75 -9.93 17.41
CA MET A 1 -27.43 -10.30 16.83
C MET A 1 -26.33 -10.45 17.88
N ASN A 2 -26.32 -9.67 18.98
CA ASN A 2 -25.34 -9.84 20.07
C ASN A 2 -25.58 -11.10 20.92
N GLU A 3 -26.80 -11.64 20.91
CA GLU A 3 -27.10 -12.97 21.45
C GLU A 3 -26.61 -14.06 20.50
N THR A 4 -25.72 -14.92 20.99
CA THR A 4 -25.06 -15.99 20.23
C THR A 4 -26.05 -16.98 19.62
N GLU A 5 -27.15 -17.28 20.32
CA GLU A 5 -28.18 -18.20 19.84
C GLU A 5 -29.05 -17.58 18.74
N PHE A 6 -29.51 -16.33 18.92
CA PHE A 6 -30.22 -15.59 17.89
C PHE A 6 -29.37 -15.40 16.64
N SER A 7 -28.10 -15.01 16.79
CA SER A 7 -27.18 -14.84 15.65
C SER A 7 -27.02 -16.15 14.88
N ARG A 8 -26.84 -17.27 15.59
CA ARG A 8 -26.76 -18.60 14.97
C ARG A 8 -28.04 -18.96 14.22
N ASN A 9 -29.20 -18.74 14.82
CA ASN A 9 -30.50 -19.05 14.22
C ASN A 9 -30.83 -18.15 13.03
N PHE A 10 -30.52 -16.85 13.12
CA PHE A 10 -30.66 -15.89 12.02
C PHE A 10 -29.81 -16.29 10.83
N LYS A 11 -28.58 -16.71 11.09
CA LYS A 11 -27.62 -17.17 10.08
C LYS A 11 -27.99 -18.54 9.49
N SER A 12 -28.47 -19.49 10.30
CA SER A 12 -28.87 -20.82 9.83
C SER A 12 -30.21 -20.84 9.09
N GLY A 13 -31.09 -19.87 9.39
CA GLY A 13 -32.40 -19.73 8.75
C GLY A 13 -32.38 -18.99 7.40
N ASN A 14 -31.20 -18.63 6.88
CA ASN A 14 -31.03 -17.91 5.61
C ASN A 14 -31.72 -16.54 5.54
N PHE A 15 -32.02 -15.93 6.69
CA PHE A 15 -32.76 -14.66 6.78
C PHE A 15 -32.01 -13.49 6.12
N TYR A 16 -30.69 -13.60 5.97
CA TYR A 16 -29.90 -12.61 5.25
C TYR A 16 -30.22 -12.59 3.74
N HIS A 17 -30.49 -13.73 3.10
CA HIS A 17 -30.91 -13.75 1.69
C HIS A 17 -32.29 -13.12 1.53
N GLN A 18 -33.23 -13.41 2.43
CA GLN A 18 -34.54 -12.77 2.41
C GLN A 18 -34.45 -11.25 2.61
N LEU A 19 -33.50 -10.79 3.42
CA LEU A 19 -33.25 -9.37 3.62
C LEU A 19 -32.67 -8.70 2.35
N LEU A 20 -31.84 -9.41 1.59
CA LEU A 20 -31.30 -8.93 0.31
C LEU A 20 -32.33 -8.99 -0.83
N GLU A 21 -33.12 -10.05 -0.94
CA GLU A 21 -34.14 -10.23 -1.98
C GLU A 21 -35.21 -9.13 -1.96
N ASN A 22 -35.50 -8.57 -0.78
CA ASN A 22 -36.48 -7.50 -0.61
C ASN A 22 -35.88 -6.09 -0.69
N PHE A 23 -34.59 -5.97 -1.02
CA PHE A 23 -33.93 -4.67 -1.15
C PHE A 23 -34.17 -4.07 -2.54
N GLU A 24 -34.79 -2.89 -2.59
CA GLU A 24 -35.02 -2.14 -3.84
C GLU A 24 -34.06 -0.94 -3.95
N LYS A 25 -33.70 -0.48 -5.14
CA LYS A 25 -32.76 0.66 -5.30
C LYS A 25 -33.29 1.99 -4.73
N ASP A 26 -34.61 2.14 -4.63
CA ASP A 26 -35.30 3.30 -4.05
C ASP A 26 -35.59 3.12 -2.54
N THR A 27 -34.89 2.19 -1.89
CA THR A 27 -35.10 1.86 -0.47
C THR A 27 -34.84 3.07 0.44
N ASN A 28 -35.74 3.25 1.42
CA ASN A 28 -35.62 4.29 2.44
C ASN A 28 -34.25 4.25 3.15
N ILE A 29 -33.66 5.42 3.40
CA ILE A 29 -32.33 5.54 3.99
C ILE A 29 -32.17 4.83 5.34
N ILE A 30 -33.22 4.77 6.16
CA ILE A 30 -33.23 4.04 7.44
C ILE A 30 -33.10 2.53 7.18
N ILE A 31 -33.80 2.01 6.16
CA ILE A 31 -33.70 0.59 5.79
C ILE A 31 -32.29 0.30 5.26
N LEU A 32 -31.73 1.16 4.41
CA LEU A 32 -30.35 1.05 3.96
C LEU A 32 -29.36 1.03 5.14
N TYR A 33 -29.51 1.95 6.09
CA TYR A 33 -28.69 2.02 7.30
C TYR A 33 -28.77 0.72 8.12
N CYS A 34 -29.98 0.24 8.41
CA CYS A 34 -30.20 -1.00 9.15
C CYS A 34 -29.62 -2.22 8.41
N THR A 35 -29.82 -2.30 7.10
CA THR A 35 -29.30 -3.37 6.26
C THR A 35 -27.77 -3.39 6.26
N LEU A 36 -27.13 -2.23 6.09
CA LEU A 36 -25.66 -2.11 6.14
C LEU A 36 -25.11 -2.48 7.52
N PHE A 37 -25.78 -2.08 8.60
CA PHE A 37 -25.40 -2.49 9.95
C PHE A 37 -25.48 -4.00 10.13
N ILE A 38 -26.57 -4.63 9.69
CA ILE A 38 -26.75 -6.09 9.73
C ILE A 38 -25.64 -6.79 8.91
N LEU A 39 -25.34 -6.30 7.71
CA LEU A 39 -24.26 -6.84 6.88
C LEU A 39 -22.91 -6.76 7.60
N CYS A 40 -22.58 -5.63 8.23
CA CYS A 40 -21.36 -5.48 9.03
C CYS A 40 -21.27 -6.52 10.16
N LEU A 41 -22.38 -6.78 10.85
CA LEU A 41 -22.43 -7.81 11.90
C LEU A 41 -22.25 -9.23 11.35
N ILE A 42 -22.81 -9.52 10.16
CA ILE A 42 -22.64 -10.84 9.53
C ILE A 42 -21.20 -11.03 9.05
N PHE A 43 -20.57 -10.00 8.50
CA PHE A 43 -19.19 -10.05 8.01
C PHE A 43 -18.15 -10.31 9.10
N GLN A 44 -18.49 -10.13 10.38
CA GLN A 44 -17.62 -10.58 11.49
C GLN A 44 -17.43 -12.10 11.52
N ASP A 45 -18.31 -12.87 10.87
CA ASP A 45 -18.23 -14.32 10.75
C ASP A 45 -17.82 -14.74 9.34
N LYS A 46 -16.57 -15.19 9.23
CA LYS A 46 -15.93 -15.53 7.93
C LYS A 46 -16.76 -16.51 7.10
N LYS A 47 -17.44 -17.47 7.73
CA LYS A 47 -18.21 -18.50 7.01
C LYS A 47 -19.36 -17.89 6.22
N TYR A 48 -20.08 -16.94 6.82
CA TYR A 48 -21.26 -16.31 6.20
C TYR A 48 -20.87 -15.16 5.30
N ALA A 49 -19.75 -14.49 5.58
CA ALA A 49 -19.18 -13.49 4.70
C ALA A 49 -19.00 -14.03 3.27
N TYR A 50 -18.49 -15.25 3.10
CA TYR A 50 -18.29 -15.85 1.79
C TYR A 50 -19.58 -16.03 0.97
N ALA A 51 -20.68 -16.40 1.62
CA ALA A 51 -21.96 -16.54 0.94
C ALA A 51 -22.48 -15.18 0.43
N LEU A 52 -22.36 -14.14 1.25
CA LEU A 52 -22.84 -12.79 0.92
C LEU A 52 -22.06 -12.12 -0.21
N ILE A 53 -20.75 -12.30 -0.28
CA ILE A 53 -19.90 -11.68 -1.32
C ILE A 53 -20.09 -12.40 -2.68
N SER A 54 -20.78 -13.53 -2.68
CA SER A 54 -21.19 -14.21 -3.92
C SER A 54 -22.45 -13.58 -4.54
N ASP A 55 -23.14 -12.68 -3.84
CA ASP A 55 -24.36 -12.00 -4.30
C ASP A 55 -24.04 -10.57 -4.78
N ASP A 56 -24.59 -10.17 -5.93
CA ASP A 56 -24.39 -8.83 -6.51
C ASP A 56 -25.15 -7.76 -5.71
N ILE A 57 -26.30 -8.11 -5.13
CA ILE A 57 -27.12 -7.20 -4.33
C ILE A 57 -26.34 -6.72 -3.10
N THR A 58 -25.51 -7.59 -2.52
CA THR A 58 -24.62 -7.22 -1.41
C THR A 58 -23.69 -6.07 -1.80
N PHE A 59 -23.10 -6.13 -2.99
CA PHE A 59 -22.24 -5.06 -3.48
C PHE A 59 -23.04 -3.81 -3.85
N GLU A 60 -24.20 -3.93 -4.50
CA GLU A 60 -25.08 -2.79 -4.79
C GLU A 60 -25.41 -1.99 -3.51
N ILE A 61 -25.80 -2.68 -2.43
CA ILE A 61 -26.11 -2.05 -1.14
C ILE A 61 -24.90 -1.35 -0.54
N ILE A 62 -23.75 -2.03 -0.52
CA ILE A 62 -22.50 -1.47 0.05
C ILE A 62 -22.10 -0.21 -0.71
N PHE A 63 -22.09 -0.25 -2.04
CA PHE A 63 -21.70 0.90 -2.87
C PHE A 63 -22.74 2.02 -2.84
N LEU A 64 -24.04 1.71 -2.74
CA LEU A 64 -25.08 2.71 -2.54
C LEU A 64 -24.87 3.48 -1.23
N GLY A 65 -24.52 2.80 -0.13
CA GLY A 65 -24.26 3.42 1.17
C GLY A 65 -23.11 4.43 1.16
N LEU A 66 -22.15 4.33 0.24
CA LEU A 66 -21.05 5.30 0.08
C LEU A 66 -21.53 6.69 -0.40
N SER A 67 -22.78 6.80 -0.85
CA SER A 67 -23.36 8.08 -1.28
C SER A 67 -23.92 8.92 -0.12
N TYR A 68 -24.05 8.33 1.08
CA TYR A 68 -24.75 8.93 2.22
C TYR A 68 -23.81 9.11 3.43
N ASP A 69 -23.08 10.23 3.45
CA ASP A 69 -22.02 10.52 4.41
C ASP A 69 -22.47 11.23 5.70
N LYS A 70 -23.71 11.72 5.75
CA LYS A 70 -24.28 12.40 6.93
C LYS A 70 -24.77 11.43 8.00
N ASP A 71 -24.74 11.87 9.26
CA ASP A 71 -25.35 11.15 10.37
C ASP A 71 -26.84 10.83 10.11
N ILE A 72 -27.23 9.59 10.39
CA ILE A 72 -28.58 9.09 10.11
C ILE A 72 -29.67 9.87 10.86
N ILE A 73 -29.36 10.40 12.05
CA ILE A 73 -30.31 11.21 12.83
C ILE A 73 -30.50 12.59 12.20
N GLU A 74 -29.46 13.18 11.61
CA GLU A 74 -29.58 14.43 10.87
C GLU A 74 -30.42 14.24 9.61
N LEU A 75 -30.13 13.18 8.83
CA LEU A 75 -30.88 12.85 7.61
C LEU A 75 -32.36 12.64 7.92
N TYR A 76 -32.67 11.86 8.97
CA TYR A 76 -34.03 11.62 9.44
C TYR A 76 -34.80 12.90 9.79
N LYS A 77 -34.11 13.91 10.35
CA LYS A 77 -34.72 15.21 10.69
C LYS A 77 -34.93 16.10 9.47
N SER A 78 -34.11 15.95 8.44
CA SER A 78 -34.09 16.81 7.25
C SER A 78 -35.08 16.38 6.18
N GLU A 79 -35.30 15.07 6.01
CA GLU A 79 -36.39 14.55 5.22
C GLU A 79 -37.66 14.80 6.03
N ASN A 80 -38.67 15.47 5.44
CA ASN A 80 -39.97 15.75 6.06
C ASN A 80 -40.77 14.45 6.30
N HIS A 81 -40.17 13.47 6.97
CA HIS A 81 -40.81 12.28 7.44
C HIS A 81 -41.87 12.73 8.45
N LYS A 82 -43.13 12.70 8.00
CA LYS A 82 -44.29 12.79 8.88
C LYS A 82 -44.30 11.54 9.76
N THR A 83 -43.46 11.46 10.80
CA THR A 83 -43.23 10.18 11.47
C THR A 83 -43.30 10.21 12.99
N CYS A 84 -43.79 9.06 13.46
CA CYS A 84 -44.09 8.69 14.83
C CYS A 84 -42.87 8.76 15.74
N LYS A 85 -43.02 9.43 16.89
CA LYS A 85 -41.99 9.55 17.95
C LYS A 85 -41.28 8.22 18.27
N TYR A 86 -42.02 7.11 18.23
CA TYR A 86 -41.49 5.77 18.49
C TYR A 86 -40.35 5.34 17.54
N ILE A 87 -40.47 5.62 16.23
CA ILE A 87 -39.44 5.27 15.25
C ILE A 87 -38.18 6.12 15.49
N HIS A 88 -38.36 7.39 15.83
CA HIS A 88 -37.25 8.28 16.16
C HIS A 88 -36.49 7.79 17.40
N ASP A 89 -37.21 7.50 18.48
CA ASP A 89 -36.64 6.98 19.72
C ASP A 89 -35.92 5.64 19.48
N SER A 90 -36.52 4.73 18.70
CA SER A 90 -35.90 3.44 18.34
C SER A 90 -34.63 3.59 17.50
N LEU A 91 -34.59 4.58 16.60
CA LEU A 91 -33.41 4.87 15.77
C LEU A 91 -32.28 5.45 16.63
N ILE A 92 -32.60 6.31 17.60
CA ILE A 92 -31.62 6.82 18.58
C ILE A 92 -31.02 5.66 19.37
N ASP A 93 -31.85 4.77 19.94
CA ASP A 93 -31.40 3.61 20.70
C ASP A 93 -30.48 2.70 19.86
N LEU A 94 -30.81 2.51 18.58
CA LEU A 94 -29.98 1.76 17.64
C LEU A 94 -28.62 2.44 17.40
N VAL A 95 -28.61 3.76 17.17
CA VAL A 95 -27.37 4.53 16.98
C VAL A 95 -26.48 4.48 18.23
N GLU A 96 -27.06 4.58 19.42
CA GLU A 96 -26.32 4.44 20.68
C GLU A 96 -25.73 3.03 20.84
N THR A 97 -26.53 2.00 20.51
CA THR A 97 -26.08 0.61 20.50
C THR A 97 -24.91 0.42 19.53
N VAL A 98 -25.01 0.97 18.32
CA VAL A 98 -23.95 0.94 17.31
C VAL A 98 -22.67 1.60 17.82
N LYS A 99 -22.77 2.81 18.40
CA LYS A 99 -21.63 3.55 18.96
C LYS A 99 -20.94 2.80 20.10
N SER A 100 -21.70 2.04 20.89
CA SER A 100 -21.17 1.20 21.96
C SER A 100 -20.57 -0.14 21.49
N SER A 101 -20.75 -0.49 20.22
CA SER A 101 -20.30 -1.77 19.66
C SER A 101 -18.83 -1.74 19.24
N ASN A 102 -18.20 -2.92 19.16
CA ASN A 102 -16.84 -3.10 18.65
C ASN A 102 -16.68 -2.77 17.15
N LEU A 103 -17.74 -2.34 16.46
CA LEU A 103 -17.66 -1.84 15.08
C LEU A 103 -17.16 -0.38 15.03
N HIS A 104 -17.44 0.41 16.08
CA HIS A 104 -16.88 1.75 16.28
C HIS A 104 -15.56 1.65 17.05
N ILE A 105 -14.44 1.42 16.35
CA ILE A 105 -13.11 1.46 16.96
C ILE A 105 -12.42 2.77 16.61
N ASP A 106 -11.94 3.45 17.65
CA ASP A 106 -10.92 4.51 17.70
C ASP A 106 -11.19 5.88 17.04
N TYR A 107 -12.32 6.09 16.36
CA TYR A 107 -12.59 7.37 15.68
C TYR A 107 -13.99 7.91 16.00
N ASN A 108 -14.06 9.23 16.25
CA ASN A 108 -15.28 9.97 16.54
C ASN A 108 -16.12 10.19 15.26
N ILE A 109 -16.48 9.10 14.58
CA ILE A 109 -17.15 9.11 13.27
C ILE A 109 -18.67 9.08 13.47
N GLU A 110 -19.37 9.89 12.67
CA GLU A 110 -20.83 9.93 12.59
C GLU A 110 -21.42 8.57 12.22
N SER A 111 -22.63 8.28 12.72
CA SER A 111 -23.30 7.01 12.47
C SER A 111 -24.04 7.11 11.14
N SER A 112 -23.35 6.84 10.04
CA SER A 112 -23.83 7.00 8.67
C SER A 112 -23.83 5.68 7.88
N CYS A 113 -24.60 5.63 6.79
CA CYS A 113 -24.51 4.53 5.83
C CYS A 113 -23.09 4.43 5.26
N TYR A 114 -22.45 5.56 4.99
CA TYR A 114 -21.06 5.63 4.54
C TYR A 114 -20.10 4.90 5.49
N PHE A 115 -20.23 5.12 6.80
CA PHE A 115 -19.40 4.45 7.80
C PHE A 115 -19.55 2.93 7.74
N PHE A 116 -20.78 2.40 7.63
CA PHE A 116 -20.99 0.97 7.52
C PHE A 116 -20.50 0.41 6.18
N SER A 117 -20.68 1.13 5.08
CA SER A 117 -20.13 0.71 3.79
C SER A 117 -18.61 0.56 3.83
N ILE A 118 -17.90 1.53 4.44
CA ILE A 118 -16.44 1.46 4.62
C ILE A 118 -16.03 0.27 5.51
N ASN A 119 -16.76 0.00 6.60
CA ASN A 119 -16.48 -1.17 7.45
C ASN A 119 -16.83 -2.51 6.79
N ALA A 120 -17.87 -2.55 5.95
CA ALA A 120 -18.19 -3.70 5.11
C ALA A 120 -17.06 -3.97 4.13
N ILE A 121 -16.57 -2.95 3.40
CA ILE A 121 -15.42 -3.05 2.50
C ILE A 121 -14.18 -3.56 3.23
N LYS A 122 -13.87 -3.03 4.41
CA LYS A 122 -12.78 -3.52 5.27
C LYS A 122 -12.97 -5.00 5.57
N SER A 123 -14.14 -5.39 6.07
CA SER A 123 -14.42 -6.77 6.48
C SER A 123 -14.31 -7.74 5.31
N ILE A 124 -14.78 -7.33 4.13
CA ILE A 124 -14.62 -8.06 2.88
C ILE A 124 -13.12 -8.20 2.60
N THR A 125 -12.37 -7.09 2.55
CA THR A 125 -10.92 -7.01 2.21
C THR A 125 -10.04 -8.03 2.91
N PHE A 126 -10.29 -8.26 4.20
CA PHE A 126 -9.43 -9.12 5.02
C PHE A 126 -9.90 -10.58 5.12
N LEU A 127 -10.84 -11.01 4.27
CA LEU A 127 -11.21 -12.43 4.19
C LEU A 127 -10.12 -13.24 3.49
N SER A 128 -9.74 -14.37 4.08
CA SER A 128 -8.61 -15.19 3.64
C SER A 128 -8.75 -15.76 2.22
N THR A 129 -9.95 -15.78 1.62
CA THR A 129 -10.16 -16.18 0.22
C THR A 129 -10.20 -15.01 -0.78
N TRP A 130 -9.79 -13.79 -0.41
CA TRP A 130 -9.64 -12.67 -1.37
C TRP A 130 -8.81 -13.01 -2.62
N LYS A 131 -8.04 -14.10 -2.56
CA LYS A 131 -7.26 -14.66 -3.67
C LYS A 131 -8.10 -15.45 -4.70
N THR A 132 -9.42 -15.61 -4.55
CA THR A 132 -10.25 -16.28 -5.57
C THR A 132 -10.75 -15.26 -6.61
N SER A 133 -10.53 -15.57 -7.90
CA SER A 133 -10.76 -14.69 -9.06
C SER A 133 -12.15 -14.05 -9.13
N ASN A 134 -13.21 -14.77 -8.71
CA ASN A 134 -14.60 -14.35 -8.91
C ASN A 134 -15.00 -13.08 -8.16
N HIS A 135 -14.42 -12.80 -6.99
CA HIS A 135 -14.80 -11.60 -6.21
C HIS A 135 -14.11 -10.33 -6.73
N LEU A 136 -12.92 -10.48 -7.29
CA LEU A 136 -12.15 -9.38 -7.87
C LEU A 136 -12.83 -8.89 -9.17
N GLU A 137 -13.32 -9.82 -9.98
CA GLU A 137 -14.16 -9.51 -11.15
C GLU A 137 -15.43 -8.74 -10.77
N LYS A 138 -16.05 -9.08 -9.63
CA LYS A 138 -17.19 -8.32 -9.11
C LYS A 138 -16.79 -6.92 -8.65
N MET A 139 -15.73 -6.77 -7.87
CA MET A 139 -15.28 -5.42 -7.50
C MET A 139 -14.93 -4.56 -8.73
N ALA A 140 -14.40 -5.17 -9.79
CA ALA A 140 -14.20 -4.52 -11.08
C ALA A 140 -15.53 -4.12 -11.74
N SER A 141 -16.57 -4.97 -11.73
CA SER A 141 -17.86 -4.67 -12.35
C SER A 141 -18.60 -3.50 -11.68
N PHE A 142 -18.29 -3.23 -10.41
CA PHE A 142 -18.81 -2.10 -9.64
C PHE A 142 -17.96 -0.83 -9.74
N ASP A 143 -16.93 -0.80 -10.59
CA ASP A 143 -16.00 0.32 -10.76
C ASP A 143 -15.42 0.83 -9.41
N CYS A 144 -15.11 -0.11 -8.51
CA CYS A 144 -14.71 0.19 -7.13
C CYS A 144 -13.52 1.14 -7.05
N ILE A 145 -12.63 1.06 -8.03
CA ILE A 145 -11.41 1.86 -8.11
C ILE A 145 -11.70 3.33 -8.38
N SER A 146 -12.65 3.63 -9.25
CA SER A 146 -13.09 5.00 -9.48
C SER A 146 -13.73 5.59 -8.22
N VAL A 147 -14.60 4.81 -7.56
CA VAL A 147 -15.23 5.20 -6.29
C VAL A 147 -14.19 5.45 -5.19
N PHE A 148 -13.21 4.56 -5.05
CA PHE A 148 -12.13 4.70 -4.07
C PHE A 148 -11.24 5.91 -4.35
N TYR A 149 -10.94 6.17 -5.62
CA TYR A 149 -10.23 7.38 -6.04
C TYR A 149 -10.99 8.65 -5.64
N ASP A 150 -12.29 8.72 -5.95
CA ASP A 150 -13.12 9.89 -5.63
C ASP A 150 -13.21 10.15 -4.13
N ILE A 151 -13.28 9.07 -3.32
CA ILE A 151 -13.25 9.18 -1.87
C ILE A 151 -11.91 9.75 -1.40
N ILE A 152 -10.78 9.20 -1.85
CA ILE A 152 -9.46 9.69 -1.41
C ILE A 152 -9.28 11.15 -1.83
N ASP A 153 -9.63 11.51 -3.06
CA ASP A 153 -9.53 12.88 -3.57
C ASP A 153 -10.39 13.86 -2.75
N LYS A 154 -11.62 13.48 -2.38
CA LYS A 154 -12.50 14.26 -1.50
C LYS A 154 -11.89 14.46 -0.12
N ILE A 155 -11.29 13.42 0.47
CA ILE A 155 -10.68 13.50 1.81
C ILE A 155 -9.44 14.41 1.77
N CYS A 156 -8.57 14.22 0.78
CA CYS A 156 -7.36 15.02 0.60
C CYS A 156 -7.67 16.52 0.43
N LYS A 157 -8.85 16.90 -0.09
CA LYS A 157 -9.28 18.29 -0.25
C LYS A 157 -9.89 18.96 0.99
N LYS A 158 -10.47 18.20 1.94
CA LYS A 158 -11.22 18.76 3.07
C LYS A 158 -10.41 18.90 4.35
N ASN A 159 -9.83 17.81 4.86
CA ASN A 159 -8.85 17.75 5.97
C ASN A 159 -8.54 16.27 6.22
N ILE A 160 -7.29 15.84 5.97
CA ILE A 160 -6.90 14.43 6.08
C ILE A 160 -7.09 13.88 7.51
N ASN A 161 -6.85 14.70 8.55
CA ASN A 161 -6.68 14.20 9.91
C ASN A 161 -7.93 13.54 10.54
N GLU A 162 -9.14 13.88 10.09
CA GLU A 162 -10.39 13.35 10.64
C GLU A 162 -10.84 12.03 9.97
N GLN A 163 -10.32 11.73 8.78
CA GLN A 163 -10.77 10.62 7.93
C GLN A 163 -9.64 9.67 7.51
N ILE A 164 -8.51 9.72 8.22
CA ILE A 164 -7.31 8.88 8.00
C ILE A 164 -7.63 7.39 7.99
N TYR A 165 -8.55 6.93 8.86
CA TYR A 165 -8.99 5.53 8.88
C TYR A 165 -9.59 5.06 7.56
N ILE A 166 -10.39 5.92 6.92
CA ILE A 166 -11.04 5.61 5.64
C ILE A 166 -9.97 5.47 4.56
N ILE A 167 -8.98 6.38 4.55
CA ILE A 167 -7.82 6.27 3.66
C ILE A 167 -7.08 4.94 3.89
N GLU A 168 -6.81 4.57 5.15
CA GLU A 168 -6.13 3.31 5.47
C GLU A 168 -6.87 2.09 4.92
N ILE A 169 -8.19 2.02 5.13
CA ILE A 169 -9.02 0.92 4.61
C ILE A 169 -8.93 0.88 3.09
N ILE A 170 -9.17 2.00 2.42
CA ILE A 170 -9.23 2.04 0.97
C ILE A 170 -7.89 1.66 0.37
N ILE A 171 -6.78 2.18 0.90
CA ILE A 171 -5.43 1.82 0.41
C ILE A 171 -5.17 0.34 0.60
N ASN A 172 -5.51 -0.24 1.77
CA ASN A 172 -5.37 -1.68 1.98
C ASN A 172 -6.25 -2.47 1.01
N SER A 173 -7.48 -2.03 0.74
CA SER A 173 -8.37 -2.67 -0.25
C SER A 173 -7.79 -2.63 -1.66
N ILE A 174 -7.26 -1.48 -2.09
CA ILE A 174 -6.59 -1.35 -3.38
C ILE A 174 -5.31 -2.18 -3.41
N GLU A 175 -4.50 -2.22 -2.35
CA GLU A 175 -3.29 -3.03 -2.26
C GLU A 175 -3.59 -4.50 -2.56
N HIS A 176 -4.61 -5.07 -1.92
CA HIS A 176 -5.01 -6.45 -2.14
C HIS A 176 -5.56 -6.68 -3.56
N TYR A 177 -6.29 -5.70 -4.10
CA TYR A 177 -6.87 -5.76 -5.44
C TYR A 177 -5.81 -5.60 -6.54
N SER A 178 -4.78 -4.78 -6.31
CA SER A 178 -3.70 -4.45 -7.26
C SER A 178 -2.93 -5.66 -7.76
N LEU A 179 -2.94 -6.76 -7.00
CA LEU A 179 -2.32 -8.02 -7.38
C LEU A 179 -2.98 -8.70 -8.59
N VAL A 180 -4.21 -8.31 -8.96
CA VAL A 180 -5.01 -8.99 -10.00
C VAL A 180 -5.58 -7.99 -11.03
N MET A 181 -5.27 -6.70 -10.89
CA MET A 181 -5.76 -5.66 -11.81
C MET A 181 -5.02 -5.64 -13.16
N ASN A 182 -5.77 -5.37 -14.23
CA ASN A 182 -5.24 -5.15 -15.58
C ASN A 182 -5.62 -3.78 -16.21
N SER A 183 -6.19 -2.81 -15.47
CA SER A 183 -6.67 -1.54 -16.05
C SER A 183 -5.69 -0.36 -15.85
N ASP A 184 -5.16 0.22 -16.93
CA ASP A 184 -4.09 1.24 -16.85
C ASP A 184 -4.51 2.65 -16.38
N ILE A 185 -5.72 3.13 -16.70
CA ILE A 185 -6.06 4.56 -16.50
C ILE A 185 -6.26 4.93 -15.02
N HIS A 186 -7.04 4.15 -14.28
CA HIS A 186 -7.29 4.46 -12.87
C HIS A 186 -6.10 4.11 -11.97
N ILE A 187 -5.29 3.12 -12.35
CA ILE A 187 -4.03 2.81 -11.67
C ILE A 187 -3.08 4.00 -11.70
N LYS A 188 -2.95 4.68 -12.85
CA LYS A 188 -2.18 5.93 -12.96
C LYS A 188 -2.66 6.99 -11.98
N LYS A 189 -3.97 7.28 -11.96
CA LYS A 189 -4.57 8.26 -11.05
C LYS A 189 -4.34 7.93 -9.58
N ILE A 190 -4.52 6.67 -9.19
CA ILE A 190 -4.23 6.20 -7.83
C ILE A 190 -2.76 6.40 -7.51
N SER A 191 -1.85 5.97 -8.38
CA SER A 191 -0.41 6.08 -8.12
C SER A 191 0.02 7.53 -7.86
N ILE A 192 -0.55 8.50 -8.58
CA ILE A 192 -0.31 9.92 -8.38
C ILE A 192 -0.81 10.37 -7.00
N ILE A 193 -2.07 10.08 -6.67
CA ILE A 193 -2.65 10.49 -5.38
C ILE A 193 -1.89 9.88 -4.21
N ILE A 194 -1.53 8.59 -4.29
CA ILE A 194 -0.77 7.91 -3.23
C ILE A 194 0.62 8.51 -3.08
N THR A 195 1.27 8.89 -4.17
CA THR A 195 2.56 9.59 -4.15
C THR A 195 2.46 10.95 -3.44
N LEU A 196 1.39 11.71 -3.69
CA LEU A 196 1.11 12.96 -2.99
C LEU A 196 0.84 12.73 -1.50
N LEU A 197 0.01 11.72 -1.18
CA LEU A 197 -0.30 11.35 0.20
C LEU A 197 0.95 10.97 0.99
N ILE A 198 1.83 10.13 0.44
CA ILE A 198 3.11 9.77 1.07
C ILE A 198 3.93 11.03 1.36
N SER A 199 3.96 11.97 0.39
CA SER A 199 4.71 13.20 0.54
C SER A 199 4.19 14.07 1.70
N ASP A 200 2.88 14.11 1.91
CA ASP A 200 2.26 14.85 3.01
C ASP A 200 2.41 14.15 4.37
N LEU A 201 2.36 12.81 4.38
CA LEU A 201 2.54 11.99 5.58
C LEU A 201 3.97 12.05 6.11
N PHE A 202 4.96 12.04 5.21
CA PHE A 202 6.38 12.14 5.58
C PHE A 202 6.69 13.41 6.38
N ASN A 203 6.07 14.53 6.01
CA ASN A 203 6.31 15.83 6.66
C ASN A 203 5.64 15.98 8.05
N ASN A 204 4.78 15.03 8.48
CA ASN A 204 3.89 15.21 9.64
C ASN A 204 3.77 13.95 10.54
N SER A 205 4.82 13.11 10.60
CA SER A 205 4.74 11.68 10.96
C SER A 205 4.59 11.30 12.44
N GLU A 206 4.33 12.22 13.37
CA GLU A 206 4.34 11.95 14.83
C GLU A 206 3.25 10.98 15.37
N LYS A 207 2.40 10.36 14.54
CA LYS A 207 1.28 9.52 15.01
C LYS A 207 1.29 8.12 14.39
N LYS A 208 1.18 7.08 15.22
CA LYS A 208 1.22 5.63 14.87
C LYS A 208 0.37 5.23 13.66
N TYR A 209 -0.80 5.82 13.47
CA TYR A 209 -1.68 5.56 12.32
C TYR A 209 -1.12 6.09 11.00
N LYS A 210 -0.36 7.19 11.02
CA LYS A 210 0.32 7.72 9.82
C LYS A 210 1.39 6.75 9.32
N SER A 211 2.09 6.06 10.22
CA SER A 211 3.06 5.02 9.84
C SER A 211 2.39 3.85 9.13
N ARG A 212 1.21 3.39 9.58
CA ARG A 212 0.48 2.32 8.91
C ARG A 212 0.04 2.70 7.50
N ILE A 213 -0.52 3.91 7.35
CA ILE A 213 -0.93 4.41 6.03
C ILE A 213 0.28 4.56 5.11
N PHE A 214 1.39 5.08 5.64
CA PHE A 214 2.64 5.19 4.89
C PHE A 214 3.11 3.81 4.40
N GLN A 215 3.12 2.79 5.27
CA GLN A 215 3.47 1.41 4.91
C GLN A 215 2.54 0.81 3.85
N SER A 216 1.23 0.93 4.03
CA SER A 216 0.25 0.45 3.04
C SER A 216 0.39 1.17 1.70
N SER A 217 0.68 2.48 1.74
CA SER A 217 0.92 3.28 0.54
C SER A 217 2.17 2.82 -0.21
N LEU A 218 3.26 2.55 0.51
CA LEU A 218 4.49 2.02 -0.09
C LEU A 218 4.27 0.61 -0.69
N ARG A 219 3.60 -0.30 0.03
CA ARG A 219 3.26 -1.64 -0.48
C ARG A 219 2.42 -1.59 -1.74
N LEU A 220 1.39 -0.73 -1.75
CA LEU A 220 0.58 -0.50 -2.93
C LEU A 220 1.43 -0.01 -4.11
N LEU A 221 2.28 1.00 -3.90
CA LEU A 221 3.14 1.51 -4.98
C LEU A 221 4.15 0.46 -5.45
N ILE A 222 4.70 -0.39 -4.58
CA ILE A 222 5.56 -1.52 -4.98
C ILE A 222 4.77 -2.43 -5.92
N ASN A 223 3.55 -2.85 -5.54
CA ASN A 223 2.73 -3.73 -6.37
C ASN A 223 2.42 -3.09 -7.74
N LEU A 224 2.04 -1.81 -7.75
CA LEU A 224 1.70 -1.09 -8.98
C LEU A 224 2.93 -0.85 -9.89
N THR A 225 4.12 -0.69 -9.32
CA THR A 225 5.35 -0.44 -10.09
C THR A 225 6.06 -1.72 -10.52
N ASN A 226 5.80 -2.86 -9.87
CA ASN A 226 6.57 -4.09 -10.08
C ASN A 226 6.56 -4.57 -11.55
N ASN A 227 5.44 -4.45 -12.25
CA ASN A 227 5.35 -4.89 -13.65
C ASN A 227 4.82 -3.81 -14.60
N ASN A 228 4.81 -2.53 -14.17
CA ASN A 228 4.26 -1.45 -14.99
C ASN A 228 5.24 -0.25 -15.09
N PRO A 229 6.13 -0.24 -16.11
CA PRO A 229 7.07 0.85 -16.34
C PRO A 229 6.43 2.23 -16.48
N SER A 230 5.21 2.29 -17.04
CA SER A 230 4.48 3.56 -17.18
C SER A 230 4.11 4.16 -15.82
N ILE A 231 3.87 3.33 -14.79
CA ILE A 231 3.60 3.81 -13.44
C ILE A 231 4.89 4.25 -12.75
N CYS A 232 5.99 3.52 -12.92
CA CYS A 232 7.30 3.96 -12.46
C CYS A 232 7.62 5.38 -12.94
N ASP A 233 7.33 5.66 -14.20
CA ASP A 233 7.50 6.98 -14.80
C ASP A 233 6.55 8.05 -14.26
N GLU A 234 5.34 7.67 -13.83
CA GLU A 234 4.38 8.62 -13.31
C GLU A 234 4.71 9.07 -11.89
N VAL A 235 5.21 8.15 -11.06
CA VAL A 235 5.59 8.44 -9.67
C VAL A 235 7.02 9.00 -9.55
N ALA A 236 7.87 8.82 -10.57
CA ALA A 236 9.24 9.32 -10.58
C ALA A 236 9.29 10.84 -10.78
N HIS A 237 8.96 11.62 -9.75
CA HIS A 237 9.22 13.06 -9.71
C HIS A 237 10.23 13.41 -8.62
N SER A 238 11.04 14.45 -8.86
CA SER A 238 12.22 14.78 -8.05
C SER A 238 11.94 14.87 -6.54
N LYS A 239 10.84 15.55 -6.15
CA LYS A 239 10.44 15.68 -4.74
C LYS A 239 10.17 14.32 -4.08
N PHE A 240 9.50 13.40 -4.76
CA PHE A 240 9.17 12.10 -4.19
C PHE A 240 10.42 11.22 -4.09
N ILE A 241 11.27 11.22 -5.12
CA ILE A 241 12.56 10.52 -5.07
C ILE A 241 13.39 11.00 -3.88
N GLN A 242 13.42 12.31 -3.62
CA GLN A 242 14.12 12.85 -2.45
C GLN A 242 13.51 12.33 -1.14
N ILE A 243 12.18 12.33 -1.01
CA ILE A 243 11.48 11.80 0.18
C ILE A 243 11.81 10.32 0.43
N LEU A 244 11.85 9.50 -0.62
CA LEU A 244 12.24 8.09 -0.51
C LEU A 244 13.69 7.98 -0.01
N ILE A 245 14.58 8.82 -0.50
CA ILE A 245 15.99 8.77 -0.11
C ILE A 245 16.20 9.29 1.32
N ASP A 246 15.51 10.38 1.69
CA ASP A 246 15.49 10.88 3.06
C ASP A 246 14.96 9.81 4.02
N THR A 247 13.92 9.06 3.63
CA THR A 247 13.42 7.93 4.43
C THR A 247 14.50 6.87 4.63
N ILE A 248 15.22 6.47 3.57
CA ILE A 248 16.32 5.49 3.66
C ILE A 248 17.43 5.98 4.60
N ILE A 249 17.84 7.24 4.46
CA ILE A 249 18.96 7.82 5.24
C ILE A 249 18.55 8.08 6.69
N SER A 250 17.30 8.45 6.93
CA SER A 250 16.75 8.78 8.26
C SER A 250 16.68 7.59 9.23
N ARG A 251 16.94 6.36 8.77
CA ARG A 251 17.08 5.16 9.61
C ARG A 251 18.16 5.29 10.71
N LYS A 252 18.92 6.39 10.74
CA LYS A 252 19.98 6.68 11.71
C LYS A 252 19.52 6.72 13.19
N ASP A 253 18.23 6.89 13.48
CA ASP A 253 17.74 6.95 14.87
C ASP A 253 17.16 5.60 15.35
N PHE A 254 18.02 4.76 15.91
CA PHE A 254 17.78 3.39 16.43
C PHE A 254 16.87 3.29 17.68
N SER A 255 15.88 4.17 17.85
CA SER A 255 15.05 4.21 19.07
C SER A 255 13.74 3.41 19.00
N ASP A 256 13.26 3.02 17.80
CA ASP A 256 12.11 2.12 17.65
C ASP A 256 12.41 0.97 16.66
N PRO A 257 12.83 -0.21 17.15
CA PRO A 257 13.20 -1.36 16.31
C PRO A 257 12.02 -1.95 15.50
N ASN A 258 10.77 -1.61 15.83
CA ASN A 258 9.60 -2.23 15.20
C ASN A 258 8.94 -1.39 14.09
N GLN A 259 9.38 -0.16 13.83
CA GLN A 259 8.73 0.74 12.86
C GLN A 259 9.68 1.32 11.79
N SER A 260 10.99 1.43 12.06
CA SER A 260 11.93 2.09 11.14
C SER A 260 12.51 1.15 10.06
N SER A 261 12.64 -0.15 10.36
CA SER A 261 13.23 -1.15 9.45
C SER A 261 12.30 -1.49 8.27
N ASP A 262 11.03 -1.77 8.53
CA ASP A 262 10.03 -2.11 7.50
C ASP A 262 9.82 -0.97 6.50
N ASN A 263 9.73 0.28 6.98
CA ASN A 263 9.59 1.45 6.12
C ASN A 263 10.78 1.58 5.18
N THR A 264 12.00 1.38 5.69
CA THR A 264 13.23 1.43 4.89
C THR A 264 13.22 0.36 3.79
N LEU A 265 12.86 -0.88 4.13
CA LEU A 265 12.83 -1.98 3.17
C LEU A 265 11.78 -1.76 2.07
N LEU A 266 10.58 -1.31 2.45
CA LEU A 266 9.54 -0.95 1.49
C LEU A 266 9.98 0.21 0.59
N THR A 267 10.61 1.24 1.16
CA THR A 267 11.14 2.37 0.39
C THR A 267 12.25 1.96 -0.57
N LEU A 268 13.18 1.10 -0.14
CA LEU A 268 14.22 0.52 -1.00
C LEU A 268 13.60 -0.27 -2.15
N GLY A 269 12.63 -1.16 -1.87
CA GLY A 269 11.94 -1.95 -2.89
C GLY A 269 11.22 -1.09 -3.93
N LEU A 270 10.52 -0.03 -3.48
CA LEU A 270 9.87 0.90 -4.39
C LEU A 270 10.88 1.66 -5.26
N LEU A 271 11.95 2.18 -4.66
CA LEU A 271 12.95 2.95 -5.39
C LEU A 271 13.71 2.06 -6.38
N ILE A 272 13.99 0.80 -6.05
CA ILE A 272 14.54 -0.19 -7.00
C ILE A 272 13.61 -0.35 -8.20
N ASN A 273 12.31 -0.59 -8.00
CA ASN A 273 11.34 -0.70 -9.11
C ASN A 273 11.35 0.54 -10.01
N ILE A 274 11.36 1.74 -9.42
CA ILE A 274 11.37 3.00 -10.17
C ILE A 274 12.65 3.14 -10.99
N ILE A 275 13.81 2.85 -10.40
CA ILE A 275 15.11 3.02 -11.07
C ILE A 275 15.32 1.95 -12.13
N GLU A 276 14.98 0.70 -11.85
CA GLU A 276 15.13 -0.40 -12.77
C GLU A 276 14.24 -0.21 -14.01
N LYS A 277 12.93 0.03 -13.79
CA LYS A 277 11.92 -0.05 -14.84
C LYS A 277 11.54 1.32 -15.43
N GLY A 278 11.69 2.40 -14.68
CA GLY A 278 11.34 3.76 -15.13
C GLY A 278 12.34 4.34 -16.13
N SER A 279 11.83 5.02 -17.15
CA SER A 279 12.60 5.77 -18.14
C SER A 279 12.80 7.25 -17.75
N LYS A 280 11.82 7.89 -17.10
CA LYS A 280 11.86 9.31 -16.69
C LYS A 280 12.95 9.60 -15.67
N ILE A 281 13.37 8.61 -14.89
CA ILE A 281 14.52 8.76 -13.98
C ILE A 281 15.79 9.16 -14.73
N ASN A 282 15.96 8.76 -16.00
CA ASN A 282 17.09 9.19 -16.83
C ASN A 282 17.06 10.69 -17.10
N HIS A 283 15.88 11.25 -17.36
CA HIS A 283 15.72 12.68 -17.58
C HIS A 283 15.95 13.46 -16.30
N ILE A 284 15.51 12.93 -15.16
CA ILE A 284 15.77 13.53 -13.85
C ILE A 284 17.27 13.54 -13.56
N LEU A 285 17.95 12.41 -13.76
CA LEU A 285 19.40 12.29 -13.59
C LEU A 285 20.18 13.19 -14.58
N LYS A 286 19.70 13.40 -15.81
CA LYS A 286 20.27 14.32 -16.82
C LYS A 286 19.95 15.80 -16.57
N GLN A 287 18.77 16.12 -16.04
CA GLN A 287 18.41 17.49 -15.65
C GLN A 287 19.16 17.91 -14.39
N TYR A 288 19.46 16.95 -13.51
CA TYR A 288 20.43 17.17 -12.45
C TYR A 288 21.77 17.58 -13.07
N ASP A 289 22.31 16.93 -14.10
CA ASP A 289 23.57 17.33 -14.77
C ASP A 289 23.67 18.83 -15.15
N THR A 290 22.57 19.46 -15.60
CA THR A 290 22.63 20.79 -16.26
C THR A 290 22.16 21.99 -15.42
N LYS A 291 21.37 21.80 -14.35
CA LYS A 291 20.91 22.93 -13.49
C LYS A 291 20.77 22.63 -11.99
N ASN A 292 20.72 21.37 -11.55
CA ASN A 292 20.55 20.98 -10.14
C ASN A 292 21.56 19.90 -9.68
N THR A 293 22.74 19.86 -10.32
CA THR A 293 23.70 18.73 -10.28
C THR A 293 24.12 18.37 -8.88
N LEU A 294 24.25 19.40 -8.04
CA LEU A 294 24.66 19.24 -6.67
C LEU A 294 23.67 18.39 -5.85
N LEU A 295 22.36 18.60 -5.99
CA LEU A 295 21.39 17.88 -5.15
C LEU A 295 21.34 16.39 -5.53
N GLY A 296 21.28 16.06 -6.82
CA GLY A 296 21.30 14.67 -7.29
C GLY A 296 22.60 13.93 -6.93
N LEU A 297 23.75 14.59 -7.03
CA LEU A 297 25.04 14.02 -6.62
C LEU A 297 25.18 13.90 -5.10
N VAL A 298 24.66 14.86 -4.33
CA VAL A 298 24.60 14.81 -2.86
C VAL A 298 23.76 13.61 -2.43
N THR A 299 22.63 13.37 -3.09
CA THR A 299 21.75 12.24 -2.81
C THR A 299 22.44 10.89 -3.10
N VAL A 300 23.18 10.77 -4.22
CA VAL A 300 23.98 9.57 -4.52
C VAL A 300 25.10 9.38 -3.50
N ASP A 301 25.81 10.45 -3.13
CA ASP A 301 26.85 10.42 -2.11
C ASP A 301 26.29 9.96 -0.76
N GLN A 302 25.11 10.44 -0.37
CA GLN A 302 24.45 10.02 0.87
C GLN A 302 24.10 8.52 0.85
N LEU A 303 23.62 7.99 -0.27
CA LEU A 303 23.34 6.54 -0.41
C LEU A 303 24.62 5.71 -0.31
N ILE A 304 25.72 6.15 -0.93
CA ILE A 304 27.02 5.46 -0.84
C ILE A 304 27.56 5.51 0.59
N ASN A 305 27.49 6.67 1.25
CA ASN A 305 27.90 6.79 2.65
C ASN A 305 27.05 5.89 3.56
N THR A 306 25.74 5.87 3.34
CA THR A 306 24.81 4.99 4.07
C THR A 306 25.15 3.51 3.86
N PHE A 307 25.50 3.11 2.63
CA PHE A 307 25.95 1.74 2.36
C PHE A 307 27.23 1.40 3.12
N ASN A 308 28.24 2.28 3.07
CA ASN A 308 29.50 2.07 3.78
C ASN A 308 29.28 1.96 5.31
N GLU A 309 28.42 2.82 5.87
CA GLU A 309 28.03 2.78 7.29
C GLU A 309 27.29 1.48 7.63
N TRP A 310 26.23 1.12 6.91
CA TRP A 310 25.38 -0.04 7.26
C TRP A 310 26.08 -1.38 7.07
N LYS A 311 26.99 -1.48 6.09
CA LYS A 311 27.81 -2.66 5.85
C LYS A 311 28.61 -3.08 7.09
N ASP A 312 29.09 -2.13 7.89
CA ASP A 312 29.85 -2.45 9.10
C ASP A 312 28.97 -3.03 10.22
N TYR A 313 27.64 -2.86 10.11
CA TYR A 313 26.63 -3.39 11.04
C TYR A 313 25.81 -4.56 10.46
N SER A 314 26.23 -5.14 9.33
CA SER A 314 25.48 -6.21 8.64
C SER A 314 25.52 -7.57 9.35
N TYR A 315 26.16 -7.67 10.52
CA TYR A 315 26.05 -8.85 11.38
C TYR A 315 24.64 -9.01 11.97
N ASN A 316 23.85 -7.93 12.07
CA ASN A 316 22.43 -8.00 12.38
C ASN A 316 21.65 -8.32 11.10
N THR A 317 20.79 -9.36 11.13
CA THR A 317 19.95 -9.78 10.01
C THR A 317 19.17 -8.64 9.36
N GLU A 318 18.54 -7.76 10.13
CA GLU A 318 17.76 -6.64 9.58
C GLU A 318 18.64 -5.61 8.87
N ASN A 319 19.84 -5.37 9.40
CA ASN A 319 20.82 -4.49 8.75
C ASN A 319 21.40 -5.16 7.51
N ASN A 320 21.64 -6.47 7.54
CA ASN A 320 22.12 -7.23 6.39
C ASN A 320 21.15 -7.13 5.21
N VAL A 321 19.86 -7.39 5.47
CA VAL A 321 18.81 -7.34 4.44
C VAL A 321 18.71 -5.94 3.83
N ALA A 322 18.61 -4.91 4.65
CA ALA A 322 18.52 -3.54 4.15
C ALA A 322 19.80 -3.07 3.42
N THR A 323 20.99 -3.46 3.89
CA THR A 323 22.24 -3.19 3.20
C THR A 323 22.30 -3.90 1.85
N GLY A 324 21.78 -5.13 1.77
CA GLY A 324 21.63 -5.89 0.54
C GLY A 324 20.74 -5.20 -0.48
N TYR A 325 19.55 -4.74 -0.09
CA TYR A 325 18.68 -3.97 -0.97
C TYR A 325 19.30 -2.62 -1.37
N LEU A 326 20.04 -1.95 -0.48
CA LEU A 326 20.79 -0.73 -0.83
C LEU A 326 21.92 -1.02 -1.84
N ALA A 327 22.61 -2.16 -1.72
CA ALA A 327 23.62 -2.61 -2.69
C ALA A 327 23.00 -2.90 -4.06
N ILE A 328 21.82 -3.51 -4.10
CA ILE A 328 21.04 -3.74 -5.32
C ILE A 328 20.65 -2.39 -5.95
N LEU A 329 20.16 -1.45 -5.15
CA LEU A 329 19.81 -0.10 -5.59
C LEU A 329 21.01 0.62 -6.23
N LEU A 330 22.16 0.62 -5.58
CA LEU A 330 23.40 1.21 -6.10
C LEU A 330 23.84 0.52 -7.39
N THR A 331 23.64 -0.79 -7.52
CA THR A 331 23.89 -1.53 -8.77
C THR A 331 23.00 -1.04 -9.90
N HIS A 332 21.68 -0.95 -9.69
CA HIS A 332 20.76 -0.45 -10.72
C HIS A 332 21.04 1.00 -11.11
N LEU A 333 21.40 1.86 -10.15
CA LEU A 333 21.89 3.21 -10.43
C LEU A 333 23.14 3.20 -11.31
N SER A 334 24.11 2.35 -10.99
CA SER A 334 25.37 2.21 -11.73
C SER A 334 25.16 1.68 -13.14
N LEU A 335 24.16 0.83 -13.34
CA LEU A 335 23.77 0.32 -14.65
C LEU A 335 22.92 1.31 -15.45
N LYS A 336 22.39 2.36 -14.80
CA LYS A 336 21.54 3.34 -15.47
C LYS A 336 22.38 4.15 -16.46
N ASN A 337 22.04 4.01 -17.74
CA ASN A 337 22.77 4.59 -18.87
C ASN A 337 24.22 4.07 -19.01
N SER A 338 24.55 2.87 -18.50
CA SER A 338 25.88 2.26 -18.65
C SER A 338 26.25 1.85 -20.10
N ASN A 339 25.27 1.89 -20.99
CA ASN A 339 25.44 1.69 -22.44
C ASN A 339 25.53 3.02 -23.20
N SER A 340 25.47 4.17 -22.51
CA SER A 340 25.67 5.49 -23.14
C SER A 340 27.17 5.78 -23.30
N GLU A 341 27.54 6.71 -24.17
CA GLU A 341 28.95 7.05 -24.38
C GLU A 341 29.59 7.65 -23.11
N ASP A 342 28.83 8.39 -22.32
CA ASP A 342 29.34 9.13 -21.17
C ASP A 342 29.57 8.23 -19.93
N ASN A 343 28.69 7.24 -19.70
CA ASN A 343 28.70 6.37 -18.51
C ASN A 343 28.93 7.12 -17.19
N PHE A 344 28.45 8.37 -17.11
CA PHE A 344 28.79 9.31 -16.07
C PHE A 344 28.48 8.76 -14.68
N LEU A 345 27.27 8.25 -14.47
CA LEU A 345 26.82 7.76 -13.18
C LEU A 345 27.60 6.51 -12.75
N SER A 346 27.88 5.60 -13.70
CA SER A 346 28.72 4.43 -13.47
C SER A 346 30.15 4.82 -13.06
N LYS A 347 30.73 5.85 -13.67
CA LYS A 347 32.07 6.34 -13.29
C LYS A 347 32.05 7.09 -11.96
N TYR A 348 30.99 7.87 -11.72
CA TYR A 348 30.82 8.67 -10.51
C TYR A 348 30.71 7.79 -9.27
N ILE A 349 29.79 6.82 -9.28
CA ILE A 349 29.60 5.88 -8.16
C ILE A 349 30.88 5.09 -7.94
N ARG A 350 31.48 4.53 -9.00
CA ARG A 350 32.75 3.81 -8.94
C ARG A 350 33.82 4.61 -8.22
N LYS A 351 34.04 5.88 -8.60
CA LYS A 351 35.04 6.78 -7.99
C LYS A 351 34.76 7.12 -6.52
N LYS A 352 33.51 7.03 -6.08
CA LYS A 352 33.10 7.31 -4.69
C LYS A 352 33.23 6.09 -3.79
N LEU A 353 33.31 4.89 -4.37
CA LEU A 353 33.53 3.66 -3.63
C LEU A 353 35.01 3.51 -3.25
N PRO A 354 35.31 2.80 -2.15
CA PRO A 354 36.69 2.45 -1.79
C PRO A 354 37.47 1.84 -2.96
N ASN A 355 38.71 2.28 -3.12
CA ASN A 355 39.61 1.87 -4.22
C ASN A 355 39.10 2.20 -5.63
N ASN A 356 38.15 3.13 -5.76
CA ASN A 356 37.51 3.48 -7.03
C ASN A 356 36.95 2.23 -7.74
N SER A 357 36.30 1.31 -7.02
CA SER A 357 35.89 0.03 -7.58
C SER A 357 34.57 -0.48 -7.02
N TYR A 358 33.81 -1.17 -7.86
CA TYR A 358 32.59 -1.88 -7.47
C TYR A 358 32.84 -3.15 -6.64
N ASN A 359 34.10 -3.59 -6.49
CA ASN A 359 34.44 -4.86 -5.81
C ASN A 359 33.83 -5.00 -4.41
N ILE A 360 33.69 -3.91 -3.66
CA ILE A 360 33.08 -3.94 -2.33
C ILE A 360 31.59 -4.30 -2.39
N ILE A 361 30.86 -3.77 -3.37
CA ILE A 361 29.44 -4.06 -3.59
C ILE A 361 29.29 -5.47 -4.14
N ILE A 362 30.12 -5.86 -5.13
CA ILE A 362 30.11 -7.20 -5.73
C ILE A 362 30.30 -8.28 -4.64
N LYS A 363 31.33 -8.13 -3.81
CA LYS A 363 31.60 -9.08 -2.72
C LYS A 363 30.42 -9.14 -1.74
N PHE A 364 29.86 -7.99 -1.36
CA PHE A 364 28.71 -7.94 -0.47
C PHE A 364 27.49 -8.65 -1.07
N LEU A 365 27.18 -8.43 -2.35
CA LEU A 365 26.07 -9.08 -3.04
C LEU A 365 26.26 -10.60 -3.11
N GLN A 366 27.48 -11.09 -3.34
CA GLN A 366 27.79 -12.53 -3.31
C GLN A 366 27.55 -13.14 -1.92
N GLU A 367 28.01 -12.47 -0.86
CA GLU A 367 27.76 -12.90 0.53
C GLU A 367 26.25 -12.86 0.86
N PHE A 368 25.55 -11.84 0.37
CA PHE A 368 24.11 -11.68 0.57
C PHE A 368 23.29 -12.72 -0.22
N ALA A 369 23.72 -13.10 -1.43
CA ALA A 369 23.11 -14.20 -2.18
C ALA A 369 23.25 -15.53 -1.42
N GLN A 370 24.44 -15.83 -0.89
CA GLN A 370 24.67 -17.03 -0.07
C GLN A 370 23.82 -17.04 1.21
N PHE A 371 23.63 -15.87 1.84
CA PHE A 371 22.74 -15.72 2.97
C PHE A 371 21.28 -16.07 2.62
N ASN A 372 20.76 -15.54 1.51
CA ASN A 372 19.40 -15.83 1.05
C ASN A 372 19.24 -17.29 0.60
N MET A 373 20.26 -17.87 -0.04
CA MET A 373 20.25 -19.29 -0.41
C MET A 373 20.05 -20.21 0.80
N LYS A 374 20.74 -19.94 1.91
CA LYS A 374 20.56 -20.68 3.17
C LYS A 374 19.14 -20.53 3.75
N ILE A 375 18.54 -19.35 3.61
CA ILE A 375 17.14 -19.12 4.03
C ILE A 375 16.18 -19.92 3.17
N GLU A 376 16.36 -19.91 1.85
CA GLU A 376 15.54 -20.66 0.90
C GLU A 376 15.66 -22.18 1.11
N GLU A 377 16.88 -22.68 1.34
CA GLU A 377 17.13 -24.08 1.70
C GLU A 377 16.42 -24.48 3.00
N ALA A 378 16.53 -23.64 4.04
CA ALA A 378 15.84 -23.87 5.31
C ALA A 378 14.31 -23.85 5.13
N ALA A 379 13.77 -22.92 4.36
CA ALA A 379 12.33 -22.86 4.04
C ALA A 379 11.86 -24.09 3.24
N GLY A 380 12.71 -24.60 2.35
CA GLY A 380 12.49 -25.85 1.61
C GLY A 380 12.27 -27.06 2.51
N THR A 381 12.92 -27.11 3.68
CA THR A 381 12.67 -28.18 4.68
C THR A 381 11.24 -28.16 5.23
N PHE A 382 10.56 -27.02 5.15
CA PHE A 382 9.16 -26.85 5.54
C PHE A 382 8.19 -26.93 4.33
N GLY A 383 8.67 -27.39 3.17
CA GLY A 383 7.86 -27.51 1.95
C GLY A 383 7.53 -26.18 1.28
N ILE A 384 8.21 -25.09 1.65
CA ILE A 384 8.08 -23.79 1.00
C ILE A 384 8.97 -23.80 -0.25
N LYS A 385 8.41 -23.47 -1.42
CA LYS A 385 9.20 -23.39 -2.66
C LYS A 385 10.20 -22.23 -2.57
N PRO A 386 11.43 -22.39 -3.10
CA PRO A 386 12.40 -21.31 -3.17
C PRO A 386 11.83 -20.10 -3.90
N SER A 387 12.10 -18.90 -3.38
CA SER A 387 11.65 -17.64 -3.99
C SER A 387 12.48 -17.23 -5.21
N GLY A 388 13.69 -17.79 -5.39
CA GLY A 388 14.60 -17.42 -6.47
C GLY A 388 15.35 -16.10 -6.22
N VAL A 389 15.26 -15.56 -4.99
CA VAL A 389 15.87 -14.28 -4.62
C VAL A 389 17.39 -14.40 -4.62
N ALA A 390 17.93 -15.52 -4.15
CA ALA A 390 19.37 -15.75 -4.15
C ALA A 390 19.96 -15.74 -5.57
N ASP A 391 19.28 -16.38 -6.52
CA ASP A 391 19.67 -16.43 -7.93
C ASP A 391 19.62 -15.05 -8.58
N GLU A 392 18.60 -14.25 -8.27
CA GLU A 392 18.47 -12.89 -8.76
C GLU A 392 19.60 -11.98 -8.24
N ILE A 393 19.92 -12.05 -6.94
CA ILE A 393 21.04 -11.29 -6.34
C ILE A 393 22.37 -11.69 -6.99
N GLN A 394 22.59 -12.99 -7.18
CA GLN A 394 23.79 -13.51 -7.83
C GLN A 394 23.93 -12.96 -9.26
N ARG A 395 22.84 -12.97 -10.04
CA ARG A 395 22.82 -12.40 -11.39
C ARG A 395 23.11 -10.89 -11.39
N ILE A 396 22.56 -10.14 -10.44
CA ILE A 396 22.83 -8.69 -10.29
C ILE A 396 24.32 -8.46 -10.00
N SER A 397 24.93 -9.28 -9.13
CA SER A 397 26.37 -9.23 -8.85
C SER A 397 27.23 -9.47 -10.09
N GLU A 398 26.86 -10.43 -10.94
CA GLU A 398 27.57 -10.75 -12.17
C GLU A 398 27.50 -9.61 -13.19
N ILE A 399 26.32 -9.00 -13.35
CA ILE A 399 26.13 -7.84 -14.22
C ILE A 399 26.99 -6.65 -13.76
N LEU A 400 27.12 -6.43 -12.45
CA LEU A 400 27.98 -5.38 -11.91
C LEU A 400 29.47 -5.67 -12.14
N TYR A 401 29.87 -6.94 -12.03
CA TYR A 401 31.23 -7.37 -12.33
C TYR A 401 31.60 -7.13 -13.81
N ASP A 402 30.67 -7.40 -14.73
CA ASP A 402 30.85 -7.11 -16.15
C ASP A 402 30.98 -5.60 -16.41
N LEU A 403 30.22 -4.77 -15.70
CA LEU A 403 30.34 -3.31 -15.77
C LEU A 403 31.72 -2.84 -15.29
N GLU A 404 32.19 -3.31 -14.13
CA GLU A 404 33.53 -2.98 -13.60
C GLU A 404 34.62 -3.35 -14.61
N SER A 405 34.54 -4.56 -15.18
CA SER A 405 35.49 -5.03 -16.20
C SER A 405 35.52 -4.12 -17.43
N LYS A 406 34.34 -3.70 -17.92
CA LYS A 406 34.24 -2.77 -19.06
C LYS A 406 34.79 -1.38 -18.75
N LEU A 407 34.61 -0.89 -17.53
CA LEU A 407 35.12 0.42 -17.11
C LEU A 407 36.65 0.40 -17.00
N ILE A 408 37.23 -0.67 -16.47
CA ILE A 408 38.69 -0.85 -16.39
C ILE A 408 39.31 -0.90 -17.80
N MET A 409 38.69 -1.57 -18.78
CA MET A 409 39.23 -1.64 -20.15
C MET A 409 39.16 -0.32 -20.93
N ARG A 410 38.37 0.66 -20.46
CA ARG A 410 38.18 1.97 -21.11
C ARG A 410 39.00 3.10 -20.47
N GLU A 411 39.63 2.83 -19.33
CA GLU A 411 40.63 3.70 -18.69
C GLU A 411 42.02 3.42 -19.26
#